data_AF-A0A4Y2KWJ8-F1
#
_entry.id   AF-A0A4Y2KWJ8-F1
#
_cell.length_a   1.000
_cell.length_b   1.000
_cell.length_c   1.000
_cell.angle_alpha   90.00
_cell.angle_beta   90.00
_cell.angle_gamma   90.00
#
_symmetry.space_group_name_H-M   'P 1'
#
loop_
_entity.id
_entity.type
_entity.pdbx_description
1 polymer ?
#
loop_
_entity_poly.entity_id
_entity_poly.type
_entity_poly.pdbx_seq_one_letter_code
_entity_poly.pdbx_strand_id
1 'polypeptide(L)'
;MLERFVELESCIRTTVALLDADLPHLTAGEWKTLQLLCKALKPFEDATTMASGENYATASLIIIIVNGLNDVCSKLLNSTDILQDNMLKNTIEKLQQSLLNRLGDVENNNILAKATFLDPRFKDNLKKTTK
;
A
#
# COMPACT_ATOMS: atom_id res chain seq x y z
N MET A 1 10.89 7.39 1.77
CA MET A 1 12.04 7.21 2.71
C MET A 1 12.61 5.80 2.66
N LEU A 2 11.82 4.75 2.85
CA LEU A 2 12.32 3.36 2.82
C LEU A 2 12.85 2.96 1.44
N GLU A 3 12.17 3.38 0.37
CA GLU A 3 12.66 3.20 -1.01
C GLU A 3 14.05 3.79 -1.23
N ARG A 4 14.27 5.03 -0.76
CA ARG A 4 15.58 5.68 -0.82
C ARG A 4 16.66 4.92 -0.05
N PHE A 5 16.31 4.32 1.10
CA PHE A 5 17.24 3.50 1.87
C PHE A 5 17.65 2.24 1.09
N VAL A 6 16.68 1.59 0.44
CA VAL A 6 16.91 0.42 -0.43
C VAL A 6 17.75 0.78 -1.66
N GLU A 7 17.52 1.93 -2.30
CA GLU A 7 18.34 2.42 -3.43
C GLU A 7 19.82 2.60 -3.05
N LEU A 8 20.08 2.96 -1.80
CA LEU A 8 21.43 3.21 -1.29
C LEU A 8 22.12 1.95 -0.77
N GLU A 9 21.56 0.76 -0.97
CA GLU A 9 22.09 -0.51 -0.47
C GLU A 9 23.60 -0.68 -0.78
N SER A 10 24.02 -0.42 -2.02
CA SER A 10 25.42 -0.57 -2.43
C SER A 10 26.35 0.38 -1.67
N CYS A 11 25.97 1.67 -1.59
CA CYS A 11 26.72 2.69 -0.86
C CYS A 11 26.80 2.36 0.64
N ILE A 12 25.70 1.93 1.24
CA ILE A 12 25.63 1.56 2.66
C ILE A 12 26.54 0.37 2.93
N ARG A 13 26.46 -0.69 2.12
CA ARG A 13 27.31 -1.89 2.27
C ARG A 13 28.79 -1.57 2.11
N THR A 14 29.17 -0.78 1.11
CA THR A 14 30.57 -0.38 0.92
C THR A 14 31.08 0.46 2.08
N THR A 15 30.29 1.42 2.54
CA THR A 15 30.70 2.30 3.64
C THR A 15 30.85 1.51 4.94
N VAL A 16 29.91 0.61 5.25
CA VAL A 16 30.00 -0.28 6.42
C VAL A 16 31.22 -1.19 6.33
N ALA A 17 31.56 -1.71 5.15
CA ALA A 17 32.77 -2.54 4.97
C ALA A 17 34.09 -1.75 5.09
N LEU A 18 34.07 -0.44 4.81
CA LEU A 18 35.23 0.45 4.94
C LEU A 18 35.43 0.98 6.37
N LEU A 19 34.36 1.06 7.15
CA LEU A 19 34.40 1.45 8.55
C LEU A 19 35.00 0.29 9.35
N ASP A 20 36.14 0.52 10.01
CA ASP A 20 36.73 -0.41 10.99
C ASP A 20 35.95 -0.35 12.32
N ALA A 21 34.64 -0.55 12.23
CA ALA A 21 33.70 -0.48 13.33
C ALA A 21 32.67 -1.60 13.18
N ASP A 22 32.39 -2.31 14.28
CA ASP A 22 31.36 -3.33 14.33
C ASP A 22 29.97 -2.67 14.31
N LEU A 23 29.45 -2.49 13.09
CA LEU A 23 28.15 -1.90 12.83
C LEU A 23 27.12 -3.01 12.53
N PRO A 24 25.88 -2.87 13.04
CA PRO A 24 24.80 -3.77 12.66
C PRO A 24 24.57 -3.65 11.14
N HIS A 25 24.56 -4.79 10.46
CA HIS A 25 24.35 -4.87 9.02
C HIS A 25 23.16 -5.77 8.72
N LEU A 26 22.42 -5.43 7.68
CA LEU A 26 21.32 -6.23 7.20
C LEU A 26 21.85 -7.37 6.30
N THR A 27 21.32 -8.56 6.55
CA THR A 27 21.54 -9.76 5.74
C THR A 27 20.92 -9.61 4.35
N ALA A 28 21.40 -10.39 3.37
CA ALA A 28 20.82 -10.36 2.02
C ALA A 28 19.31 -10.67 2.00
N GLY A 29 18.83 -11.51 2.92
CA GLY A 29 17.41 -11.79 3.10
C GLY A 29 16.63 -10.56 3.54
N GLU A 30 17.11 -9.83 4.54
CA GLU A 30 16.45 -8.62 5.04
C GLU A 30 16.38 -7.49 3.99
N TRP A 31 17.44 -7.31 3.19
CA TRP A 31 17.39 -6.38 2.06
C TRP A 31 16.32 -6.76 1.03
N LYS A 32 16.19 -8.06 0.72
CA LYS A 32 15.10 -8.55 -0.14
C LYS A 32 13.73 -8.31 0.48
N THR A 33 13.56 -8.56 1.78
CA THR A 33 12.31 -8.26 2.50
C THR A 33 11.96 -6.78 2.43
N LEU A 34 12.93 -5.87 2.59
CA LEU A 34 12.72 -4.43 2.45
C LEU A 34 12.27 -4.04 1.03
N GLN A 35 12.86 -4.64 -0.01
CA GLN A 35 12.44 -4.42 -1.39
C GLN A 35 10.99 -4.86 -1.62
N LEU A 36 10.61 -6.02 -1.09
CA LEU A 36 9.23 -6.52 -1.17
C LEU A 36 8.26 -5.64 -0.37
N LEU A 37 8.70 -5.13 0.78
CA LEU A 37 7.91 -4.19 1.59
C LEU A 37 7.66 -2.87 0.86
N CYS A 38 8.65 -2.30 0.16
CA CYS A 38 8.44 -1.14 -0.72
C CYS A 38 7.34 -1.39 -1.73
N LYS A 39 7.38 -2.56 -2.40
CA LYS A 39 6.36 -2.94 -3.39
C LYS A 39 4.96 -3.08 -2.77
N ALA A 40 4.87 -3.65 -1.57
CA ALA A 40 3.61 -3.81 -0.85
C ALA A 40 3.03 -2.46 -0.37
N LEU A 41 3.88 -1.49 -0.04
CA LEU A 41 3.48 -0.15 0.41
C LEU A 41 3.16 0.81 -0.74
N LYS A 42 3.70 0.56 -1.95
CA LYS A 42 3.50 1.43 -3.12
C LYS A 42 2.02 1.76 -3.41
N PRO A 43 1.07 0.81 -3.39
CA PRO A 43 -0.35 1.10 -3.58
C PRO A 43 -0.92 2.09 -2.57
N PHE A 44 -0.43 2.08 -1.32
CA PHE A 44 -0.88 3.00 -0.28
C PHE A 44 -0.31 4.41 -0.49
N GLU A 45 0.94 4.51 -0.95
CA GLU A 45 1.52 5.79 -1.36
C GLU A 45 0.73 6.40 -2.53
N ASP A 46 0.43 5.60 -3.56
CA ASP A 46 -0.32 6.07 -4.72
C ASP A 46 -1.75 6.50 -4.31
N ALA A 47 -2.41 5.72 -3.45
CA ALA A 47 -3.72 6.04 -2.89
C ALA A 47 -3.71 7.35 -2.08
N THR A 48 -2.71 7.56 -1.23
CA THR A 48 -2.60 8.77 -0.41
C THR A 48 -2.23 10.00 -1.23
N THR A 49 -1.38 9.84 -2.25
CA THR A 49 -1.06 10.88 -3.23
C THR A 49 -2.32 11.28 -4.00
N MET A 50 -3.12 10.30 -4.41
CA MET A 50 -4.41 10.56 -5.08
C MET A 50 -5.42 11.23 -4.14
N ALA A 51 -5.49 10.82 -2.88
CA ALA A 51 -6.39 11.43 -1.91
C ALA A 51 -5.96 12.86 -1.51
N SER A 52 -4.68 13.19 -1.64
CA SER A 52 -4.11 14.50 -1.30
C SER A 52 -4.10 15.48 -2.49
N GLY A 53 -4.70 15.10 -3.62
CA GLY A 53 -4.80 16.00 -4.77
C GLY A 53 -5.74 17.18 -4.49
N GLU A 54 -5.26 18.40 -4.76
CA GLU A 54 -6.05 19.63 -4.54
C GLU A 54 -6.86 20.05 -5.78
N ASN A 55 -6.47 19.57 -6.97
CA ASN A 55 -7.02 20.02 -8.26
C ASN A 55 -8.25 19.23 -8.74
N TYR A 56 -8.75 18.26 -7.96
CA TYR A 56 -9.90 17.44 -8.34
C TYR A 56 -10.70 17.02 -7.11
N ALA A 57 -11.98 16.67 -7.33
CA ALA A 57 -12.80 16.11 -6.27
C ALA A 57 -12.24 14.76 -5.83
N THR A 58 -11.72 14.71 -4.60
CA THR A 58 -11.13 13.49 -4.00
C THR A 58 -12.19 12.62 -3.33
N ALA A 59 -13.31 13.20 -2.88
CA ALA A 59 -14.38 12.48 -2.19
C ALA A 59 -14.99 11.35 -3.04
N SER A 60 -15.10 11.52 -4.36
CA SER A 60 -15.60 10.49 -5.29
C SER A 60 -14.63 9.34 -5.52
N LEU A 61 -13.37 9.47 -5.10
CA LEU A 61 -12.33 8.46 -5.25
C LEU A 61 -12.22 7.54 -4.05
N ILE A 62 -12.67 7.98 -2.87
CA ILE A 62 -12.41 7.29 -1.59
C ILE A 62 -12.93 5.84 -1.61
N ILE A 63 -14.19 5.62 -2.05
CA ILE A 63 -14.78 4.28 -2.13
C ILE A 63 -13.97 3.39 -3.08
N ILE A 64 -13.61 3.91 -4.26
CA ILE A 64 -12.85 3.18 -5.28
C ILE A 64 -11.45 2.82 -4.78
N ILE A 65 -10.77 3.76 -4.12
CA ILE A 65 -9.44 3.57 -3.53
C ILE A 65 -9.47 2.50 -2.44
N VAL A 66 -10.44 2.56 -1.52
CA VAL A 66 -10.53 1.59 -0.42
C VAL A 66 -10.78 0.18 -0.95
N ASN A 67 -11.68 0.04 -1.93
CA ASN A 67 -11.94 -1.25 -2.57
C ASN A 67 -10.72 -1.77 -3.35
N GLY A 68 -10.03 -0.89 -4.07
CA GLY A 68 -8.79 -1.22 -4.76
C GLY A 68 -7.67 -1.66 -3.81
N LEU A 69 -7.48 -0.95 -2.69
CA LEU A 69 -6.48 -1.32 -1.68
C LEU A 69 -6.80 -2.67 -1.03
N ASN A 70 -8.07 -2.95 -0.72
CA ASN A 70 -8.48 -4.25 -0.18
C ASN A 70 -8.19 -5.41 -1.16
N ASP A 71 -8.50 -5.22 -2.44
CA ASP A 71 -8.20 -6.20 -3.49
C ASP A 71 -6.69 -6.42 -3.65
N VAL A 72 -5.91 -5.33 -3.63
CA VAL A 72 -4.44 -5.40 -3.71
C VAL A 72 -3.86 -6.14 -2.50
N CYS A 73 -4.29 -5.85 -1.27
CA CYS A 73 -3.85 -6.60 -0.08
C CYS A 73 -4.17 -8.09 -0.21
N SER A 74 -5.36 -8.42 -0.71
CA SER A 74 -5.80 -9.80 -0.89
C SER A 74 -4.95 -10.52 -1.96
N LYS A 75 -4.60 -9.85 -3.05
CA LYS A 75 -3.69 -10.37 -4.08
C LYS A 75 -2.26 -10.55 -3.56
N LEU A 76 -1.76 -9.60 -2.78
CA LEU A 76 -0.43 -9.67 -2.17
C LEU A 76 -0.33 -10.86 -1.21
N LEU A 77 -1.34 -11.09 -0.36
CA LEU A 77 -1.37 -12.24 0.55
C LEU A 77 -1.40 -13.59 -0.18
N ASN A 78 -1.90 -13.63 -1.40
CA ASN A 78 -1.93 -14.84 -2.24
C ASN A 78 -0.69 -15.00 -3.14
N SER A 79 0.25 -14.05 -3.12
CA SER A 79 1.43 -14.08 -3.98
C SER A 79 2.54 -14.98 -3.40
N THR A 80 3.16 -15.79 -4.26
CA THR A 80 4.18 -16.78 -3.87
C THR A 80 5.40 -16.17 -3.18
N ASP A 81 5.81 -14.95 -3.58
CA ASP A 81 6.96 -14.25 -3.00
C ASP A 81 6.70 -13.79 -1.56
N ILE A 82 5.44 -13.47 -1.23
CA ILE A 82 5.04 -12.96 0.08
C ILE A 82 4.69 -14.10 1.04
N LEU A 83 4.19 -15.23 0.51
CA LEU A 83 3.88 -16.42 1.31
C LEU A 83 5.10 -17.04 2.01
N GLN A 84 6.30 -16.82 1.46
CA GLN A 84 7.54 -17.34 2.04
C GLN A 84 8.09 -16.48 3.18
N ASP A 85 7.63 -15.23 3.32
CA ASP A 85 8.09 -14.29 4.34
C ASP A 85 6.96 -14.01 5.36
N ASN A 86 7.03 -14.69 6.51
CA ASN A 86 6.05 -14.55 7.59
C ASN A 86 5.95 -13.12 8.14
N MET A 87 7.05 -12.35 8.13
CA MET A 87 7.07 -10.99 8.63
C MET A 87 6.30 -10.07 7.69
N LEU A 88 6.55 -10.22 6.38
CA LEU A 88 5.87 -9.45 5.35
C LEU A 88 4.38 -9.76 5.31
N LYS A 89 4.02 -11.05 5.41
CA LYS A 89 2.63 -11.50 5.49
C LYS A 89 1.88 -10.85 6.67
N ASN A 90 2.42 -10.95 7.88
CA ASN A 90 1.83 -10.34 9.08
C ASN A 90 1.69 -8.81 8.93
N THR A 91 2.67 -8.17 8.29
CA THR A 91 2.61 -6.72 8.03
C THR A 91 1.46 -6.36 7.10
N ILE A 92 1.25 -7.12 6.02
CA ILE A 92 0.15 -6.89 5.07
C ILE A 92 -1.19 -7.19 5.71
N GLU A 93 -1.30 -8.25 6.51
CA GLU A 93 -2.52 -8.55 7.29
C GLU A 93 -2.87 -7.39 8.22
N LYS A 94 -1.89 -6.84 8.95
CA LYS A 94 -2.10 -5.66 9.81
C LYS A 94 -2.51 -4.41 9.02
N LEU A 95 -1.95 -4.21 7.82
CA LEU A 95 -2.35 -3.11 6.94
C LEU A 95 -3.81 -3.26 6.49
N GLN A 96 -4.19 -4.46 6.05
CA GLN A 96 -5.55 -4.76 5.63
C GLN A 96 -6.55 -4.60 6.79
N GLN A 97 -6.23 -5.12 7.98
CA GLN A 97 -7.06 -4.92 9.17
C GLN A 97 -7.20 -3.44 9.55
N SER A 98 -6.11 -2.67 9.46
CA SER A 98 -6.15 -1.22 9.72
C SER A 98 -7.00 -0.47 8.68
N LEU A 99 -6.98 -0.91 7.42
CA LEU A 99 -7.82 -0.37 6.36
C LEU A 99 -9.30 -0.63 6.65
N LEU A 100 -9.66 -1.86 7.01
CA LEU A 100 -11.03 -2.24 7.37
C LEU A 100 -11.52 -1.49 8.62
N ASN A 101 -10.69 -1.40 9.66
CA ASN A 101 -11.06 -0.73 10.91
C ASN A 101 -11.30 0.77 10.75
N ARG A 102 -10.56 1.43 9.86
CA ARG A 102 -10.62 2.89 9.68
C ARG A 102 -11.53 3.31 8.53
N LEU A 103 -11.60 2.52 7.47
CA LEU A 103 -12.24 2.85 6.20
C LEU A 103 -13.21 1.75 5.71
N GLY A 104 -13.52 0.73 6.51
CA GLY A 104 -14.41 -0.36 6.10
C GLY A 104 -15.87 0.06 5.88
N ASP A 105 -16.30 1.18 6.46
CA ASP A 105 -17.69 1.67 6.38
C ASP A 105 -17.88 2.82 5.39
N VAL A 106 -16.91 3.08 4.52
CA VAL A 106 -16.95 4.21 3.57
C VAL A 106 -18.09 4.12 2.55
N GLU A 107 -18.57 2.91 2.25
CA GLU A 107 -19.68 2.69 1.32
C GLU A 107 -21.03 3.12 1.92
N ASN A 108 -21.20 3.00 3.23
CA ASN A 108 -22.42 3.43 3.94
C ASN A 108 -22.45 4.95 4.18
N ASN A 109 -21.34 5.66 3.94
CA ASN A 109 -21.32 7.10 4.01
C ASN A 109 -22.05 7.71 2.79
N ASN A 110 -23.25 8.23 3.04
CA ASN A 110 -24.12 8.82 2.01
C ASN A 110 -23.44 9.93 1.19
N ILE A 111 -22.53 10.71 1.80
CA ILE A 111 -21.82 11.79 1.10
C ILE A 111 -20.83 11.19 0.09
N LEU A 112 -20.03 10.21 0.53
CA LEU A 112 -19.06 9.53 -0.34
C LEU A 112 -19.75 8.71 -1.42
N ALA A 113 -20.85 8.02 -1.11
CA ALA A 113 -21.64 7.27 -2.06
C ALA A 113 -22.23 8.17 -3.15
N LYS A 114 -22.82 9.32 -2.76
CA LYS A 114 -23.34 10.30 -3.72
C LYS A 114 -22.24 10.94 -4.55
N ALA A 115 -21.12 11.33 -3.92
CA ALA A 115 -19.99 11.90 -4.64
C ALA A 115 -19.44 10.93 -5.69
N THR A 116 -19.28 9.65 -5.32
CA THR A 116 -18.84 8.59 -6.23
C THR A 116 -19.86 8.33 -7.34
N PHE A 117 -21.15 8.35 -7.02
CA PHE A 117 -22.23 8.16 -8.00
C PHE A 117 -22.34 9.29 -9.04
N LEU A 118 -22.15 10.53 -8.59
CA LEU A 118 -22.22 11.70 -9.46
C LEU A 118 -20.97 11.86 -10.34
N ASP A 119 -19.88 11.17 -10.01
CA ASP A 119 -18.64 11.22 -10.80
C ASP A 119 -18.78 10.39 -12.08
N PRO A 120 -18.74 11.02 -13.27
CA PRO A 120 -18.89 10.30 -14.54
C PRO A 120 -17.84 9.20 -14.75
N ARG A 121 -16.67 9.33 -14.11
CA ARG A 121 -15.58 8.35 -14.20
C ARG A 121 -15.97 6.97 -13.64
N PHE A 122 -16.97 6.90 -12.75
CA PHE A 122 -17.35 5.67 -12.04
C PHE A 122 -18.74 5.14 -12.38
N LYS A 123 -19.39 5.72 -13.39
CA LYS A 123 -20.78 5.41 -13.77
C LYS A 123 -21.03 3.93 -14.15
N ASP A 124 -20.01 3.23 -14.65
CA ASP A 124 -20.10 1.81 -14.97
C ASP A 124 -19.66 0.87 -13.84
N ASN A 125 -18.88 1.37 -12.88
CA ASN A 125 -18.37 0.58 -11.75
C ASN A 125 -19.43 0.39 -10.66
N LEU A 126 -20.38 1.31 -10.51
CA LEU A 126 -21.45 1.25 -9.50
C LEU A 126 -22.63 0.33 -9.87
N LYS A 127 -22.77 -0.06 -11.14
CA LYS A 127 -23.83 -0.99 -11.57
C LYS A 127 -23.64 -2.42 -11.05
N LYS A 128 -22.47 -2.73 -10.48
CA LYS A 128 -22.10 -4.08 -10.01
C LYS A 128 -22.34 -4.31 -8.51
N THR A 129 -22.52 -3.25 -7.72
CA THR A 129 -22.70 -3.34 -6.25
C THR A 129 -24.16 -3.31 -5.80
N THR A 130 -25.13 -3.18 -6.72
CA THR A 130 -26.59 -3.12 -6.42
C THR A 130 -27.36 -4.39 -6.79
N LYS A 131 -26.72 -5.56 -6.76
CA LYS A 131 -27.40 -6.85 -6.93
C LYS A 131 -27.22 -7.75 -5.71
#